data_AF-A0A3B9TBN6-F1
#
_entry.id   AF-A0A3B9TBN6-F1
#
_cell.length_a   1.000
_cell.length_b   1.000
_cell.length_c   1.000
_cell.angle_alpha   90.00
_cell.angle_beta   90.00
_cell.angle_gamma   90.00
#
_symmetry.space_group_name_H-M   'P 1'
#
loop_
_entity.id
_entity.type
_entity.pdbx_description
1 polymer ?
#
loop_
_entity_poly.entity_id
_entity_poly.type
_entity_poly.pdbx_seq_one_letter_code
_entity_poly.pdbx_strand_id
1 'polypeptide(L)'
;PACISPYVTKRVGEYGSKELMLTGKRFKGEEAAYHRLINKSMPAEEIESYLQEVIELLKTSGPKAMSHCKNLLYDIANTLSLEEAIGYTAKMIADIRASDEGQEGMAAFLEKRKPNWVK
;
A
#
# COMPACT_ATOMS: atom_id res chain seq x y z
N PRO A 1 -8.79 -22.47 -11.85
CA PRO A 1 -8.68 -22.36 -10.37
C PRO A 1 -7.23 -22.51 -9.85
N ALA A 2 -6.52 -23.60 -10.20
CA ALA A 2 -5.21 -23.91 -9.63
C ALA A 2 -4.13 -22.83 -9.86
N CYS A 3 -3.91 -22.36 -11.09
CA CYS A 3 -2.83 -21.40 -11.37
C CYS A 3 -3.05 -20.00 -10.76
N ILE A 4 -4.31 -19.61 -10.57
CA ILE A 4 -4.65 -18.29 -10.02
C ILE A 4 -4.84 -18.28 -8.50
N SER A 5 -4.92 -19.46 -7.87
CA SER A 5 -5.24 -19.57 -6.44
C SER A 5 -4.26 -18.83 -5.53
N PRO A 6 -2.93 -18.80 -5.76
CA PRO A 6 -2.03 -18.07 -4.88
C PRO A 6 -2.32 -16.56 -4.87
N TYR A 7 -2.71 -16.00 -6.02
CA TYR A 7 -2.98 -14.57 -6.16
C TYR A 7 -4.35 -14.19 -5.63
N VAL A 8 -5.38 -14.98 -5.96
CA VAL A 8 -6.74 -14.75 -5.47
C VAL A 8 -6.75 -14.86 -3.96
N THR A 9 -6.25 -15.97 -3.40
CA THR A 9 -6.27 -16.19 -1.94
C THR A 9 -5.42 -15.20 -1.17
N LYS A 10 -4.26 -14.79 -1.69
CA LYS A 10 -3.47 -13.73 -1.08
C LYS A 10 -4.18 -12.37 -1.06
N ARG A 11 -5.05 -12.10 -2.05
CA ARG A 11 -5.74 -10.81 -2.16
C ARG A 11 -7.07 -10.76 -1.43
N VAL A 12 -7.90 -11.80 -1.57
CA VAL A 12 -9.28 -11.84 -1.06
C VAL A 12 -9.45 -12.69 0.20
N GLY A 13 -8.38 -13.34 0.66
CA GLY A 13 -8.39 -14.28 1.77
C GLY A 13 -9.06 -15.61 1.42
N GLU A 14 -8.99 -16.56 2.34
CA GLU A 14 -9.56 -17.90 2.15
C GLU A 14 -11.09 -17.84 1.98
N TYR A 15 -11.78 -17.05 2.81
CA TYR A 15 -13.25 -16.94 2.79
C TYR A 15 -13.78 -16.46 1.44
N GLY A 16 -13.27 -15.32 0.95
CA GLY A 16 -13.66 -14.79 -0.37
C GLY A 16 -13.24 -15.73 -1.51
N SER A 17 -12.12 -16.43 -1.37
CA SER A 17 -11.66 -17.39 -2.38
C SER A 17 -12.64 -18.55 -2.53
N LYS A 18 -13.15 -19.11 -1.43
CA LYS A 18 -14.11 -20.23 -1.48
C LYS A 18 -15.35 -19.83 -2.26
N GLU A 19 -15.94 -18.68 -1.94
CA GLU A 19 -17.13 -18.20 -2.63
C GLU A 19 -16.86 -17.99 -4.12
N LEU A 20 -15.83 -17.21 -4.48
CA LEU A 20 -15.57 -16.85 -5.88
C LEU A 20 -15.09 -18.04 -6.72
N MET A 21 -14.20 -18.88 -6.17
CA MET A 21 -13.57 -19.96 -6.93
C MET A 21 -14.43 -21.22 -7.04
N LEU A 22 -15.30 -21.50 -6.07
CA LEU A 22 -16.22 -22.65 -6.14
C LEU A 22 -17.44 -22.34 -6.99
N THR A 23 -18.00 -21.13 -6.89
CA THR A 23 -19.21 -20.76 -7.65
C THR A 23 -18.89 -20.36 -9.09
N GLY A 24 -17.70 -19.79 -9.34
CA GLY A 24 -17.36 -19.22 -10.65
C GLY A 24 -18.28 -18.07 -11.08
N LYS A 25 -19.01 -17.46 -10.13
CA LYS A 25 -19.99 -16.42 -10.44
C LYS A 25 -19.32 -15.19 -11.05
N ARG A 26 -20.05 -14.51 -11.93
CA ARG A 26 -19.64 -13.20 -12.47
C ARG A 26 -20.13 -12.11 -11.53
N PHE A 27 -19.31 -11.08 -11.34
CA PHE A 27 -19.61 -9.97 -10.44
C PHE A 27 -19.11 -8.64 -11.02
N LYS A 28 -19.56 -7.52 -10.46
CA LYS A 28 -19.19 -6.15 -10.87
C LYS A 28 -18.26 -5.49 -9.83
N GLY A 29 -17.86 -4.25 -10.09
CA GLY A 29 -16.88 -3.52 -9.27
C GLY A 29 -17.22 -3.46 -7.77
N GLU A 30 -18.49 -3.27 -7.41
CA GLU A 30 -18.93 -3.17 -6.01
C GLU A 30 -18.56 -4.42 -5.21
N GLU A 31 -18.83 -5.60 -5.78
CA GLU A 31 -18.52 -6.87 -5.15
C GLU A 31 -17.01 -7.18 -5.21
N ALA A 32 -16.32 -6.73 -6.26
CA ALA A 32 -14.86 -6.79 -6.31
C ALA A 32 -14.22 -6.00 -5.15
N ALA A 33 -14.79 -4.83 -4.81
CA ALA A 33 -14.35 -4.01 -3.68
C ALA A 33 -14.72 -4.66 -2.33
N TYR A 34 -15.89 -5.27 -2.23
CA TYR A 34 -16.31 -6.05 -1.04
C TYR A 34 -15.30 -7.17 -0.71
N HIS A 35 -14.86 -7.93 -1.71
CA HIS A 35 -13.83 -8.96 -1.54
C HIS A 35 -12.39 -8.41 -1.41
N ARG A 36 -12.21 -7.08 -1.41
CA ARG A 36 -10.91 -6.40 -1.42
C ARG A 36 -10.02 -6.80 -2.60
N LEU A 37 -10.61 -7.28 -3.69
CA LEU A 37 -9.89 -7.55 -4.93
C LEU A 37 -9.37 -6.23 -5.51
N ILE A 38 -10.21 -5.21 -5.53
CA ILE A 38 -9.87 -3.83 -5.86
C ILE A 38 -9.98 -2.93 -4.62
N ASN A 39 -9.39 -1.74 -4.67
CA ASN A 39 -9.42 -0.78 -3.55
C ASN A 39 -10.78 -0.09 -3.41
N LYS A 40 -11.43 0.28 -4.52
CA LYS A 40 -12.70 1.01 -4.52
C LYS A 40 -13.44 0.79 -5.84
N SER A 41 -14.78 0.81 -5.79
CA SER A 41 -15.67 0.86 -6.95
C SER A 41 -16.42 2.18 -6.92
N MET A 42 -16.57 2.84 -8.07
CA MET A 42 -17.24 4.13 -8.21
C MET A 42 -17.74 4.33 -9.65
N PRO A 43 -18.65 5.30 -9.90
CA PRO A 43 -19.01 5.72 -11.24
C PRO A 43 -17.79 6.13 -12.08
N ALA A 44 -17.85 5.92 -13.39
CA ALA A 44 -16.70 6.12 -14.27
C ALA A 44 -16.25 7.59 -14.33
N GLU A 45 -17.21 8.50 -14.26
CA GLU A 45 -17.04 9.95 -14.23
C GLU A 45 -16.28 10.44 -12.98
N GLU A 46 -16.25 9.67 -11.89
CA GLU A 46 -15.55 10.01 -10.65
C GLU A 46 -14.10 9.52 -10.62
N ILE A 47 -13.71 8.60 -11.51
CA ILE A 47 -12.40 7.93 -11.49
C ILE A 47 -11.26 8.94 -11.59
N GLU A 48 -11.36 9.91 -12.50
CA GLU A 48 -10.29 10.89 -12.70
C GLU A 48 -10.11 11.76 -11.46
N SER A 49 -11.20 12.24 -10.85
CA SER A 49 -11.11 13.05 -9.63
C SER A 49 -10.50 12.27 -8.47
N TYR A 50 -10.89 11.00 -8.31
CA TYR A 50 -10.33 10.15 -7.26
C TYR A 50 -8.85 9.81 -7.52
N LEU A 51 -8.47 9.60 -8.78
CA LEU A 51 -7.07 9.41 -9.16
C LEU A 51 -6.22 10.62 -8.76
N GLN A 52 -6.69 11.84 -9.07
CA GLN A 52 -5.98 13.06 -8.69
C GLN A 52 -5.87 13.21 -7.17
N GLU A 53 -6.93 12.91 -6.42
CA GLU A 53 -6.90 12.90 -4.95
C GLU A 53 -5.80 11.96 -4.41
N VAL A 54 -5.74 10.73 -4.93
CA VAL A 54 -4.73 9.75 -4.52
C VAL A 54 -3.32 10.21 -4.90
N ILE A 55 -3.13 10.77 -6.10
CA ILE A 55 -1.82 11.30 -6.54
C ILE A 55 -1.36 12.41 -5.61
N GLU A 56 -2.23 13.36 -5.26
CA GLU A 56 -1.89 14.46 -4.37
C GLU A 56 -1.55 13.97 -2.96
N LEU A 57 -2.29 12.98 -2.43
CA LEU A 57 -1.94 12.33 -1.17
C LEU A 57 -0.54 11.70 -1.21
N LEU A 58 -0.21 10.97 -2.26
CA LEU A 58 1.11 10.34 -2.40
C LEU A 58 2.23 11.38 -2.52
N LYS A 59 2.00 12.49 -3.24
CA LYS A 59 2.98 13.58 -3.42
C LYS A 59 3.31 14.34 -2.13
N THR A 60 2.52 14.18 -1.07
CA THR A 60 2.88 14.74 0.26
C THR A 60 4.09 14.06 0.90
N SER A 61 4.41 12.84 0.47
CA SER A 61 5.45 12.00 1.07
C SER A 61 6.75 12.04 0.28
N GLY A 62 7.87 11.84 0.98
CA GLY A 62 9.17 11.73 0.35
C GLY A 62 9.25 10.48 -0.56
N PRO A 63 9.84 10.57 -1.77
CA PRO A 63 9.84 9.47 -2.74
C PRO A 63 10.64 8.25 -2.28
N LYS A 64 11.75 8.42 -1.54
CA LYS A 64 12.48 7.28 -0.98
C LYS A 64 11.70 6.69 0.18
N ALA A 65 11.11 7.53 1.04
CA ALA A 65 10.27 7.05 2.14
C ALA A 65 9.09 6.19 1.64
N MET A 66 8.41 6.61 0.57
CA MET A 66 7.36 5.81 -0.08
C MET A 66 7.89 4.48 -0.61
N SER A 67 9.05 4.49 -1.28
CA SER A 67 9.66 3.28 -1.83
C SER A 67 10.03 2.28 -0.73
N HIS A 68 10.63 2.77 0.36
CA HIS A 68 10.95 1.96 1.54
C HIS A 68 9.69 1.40 2.20
N CYS A 69 8.64 2.21 2.37
CA CYS A 69 7.36 1.75 2.94
C CYS A 69 6.75 0.62 2.10
N LYS A 70 6.76 0.74 0.77
CA LYS A 70 6.24 -0.30 -0.13
C LYS A 70 7.01 -1.61 0.02
N ASN A 71 8.34 -1.55 0.09
CA ASN A 71 9.18 -2.75 0.30
C ASN A 71 8.98 -3.35 1.70
N LEU A 72 8.93 -2.50 2.74
CA LEU A 72 8.68 -2.91 4.11
C LEU A 72 7.38 -3.73 4.24
N LEU A 73 6.29 -3.21 3.68
CA LEU A 73 4.99 -3.90 3.71
C LEU A 73 5.04 -5.24 2.97
N TYR A 74 5.80 -5.32 1.88
CA TYR A 74 5.99 -6.57 1.16
C TYR A 74 6.77 -7.58 2.02
N ASP A 75 7.89 -7.17 2.61
CA ASP A 75 8.78 -8.05 3.38
C ASP A 75 8.10 -8.58 4.65
N ILE A 76 7.43 -7.72 5.41
CA ILE A 76 6.69 -8.12 6.61
C ILE A 76 5.58 -9.10 6.28
N ALA A 77 4.89 -8.91 5.16
CA ALA A 77 3.74 -9.75 4.81
C ALA A 77 4.13 -11.09 4.17
N ASN A 78 5.33 -11.21 3.60
CA ASN A 78 5.67 -12.33 2.70
C ASN A 78 7.00 -13.01 2.95
N THR A 79 7.94 -12.34 3.60
CA THR A 79 9.33 -12.79 3.65
C THR A 79 9.78 -13.04 5.08
N LEU A 80 9.42 -12.15 6.00
CA LEU A 80 9.94 -12.15 7.37
C LEU A 80 8.97 -12.81 8.35
N SER A 81 9.51 -13.57 9.29
CA SER A 81 8.81 -13.89 10.53
C SER A 81 8.63 -12.64 11.40
N LEU A 82 7.74 -12.70 12.39
CA LEU A 82 7.53 -11.60 13.33
C LEU A 82 8.82 -11.27 14.11
N GLU A 83 9.60 -12.28 14.49
CA GLU A 83 10.87 -12.10 15.21
C GLU A 83 11.90 -11.34 14.37
N GLU A 84 12.07 -11.72 13.10
CA GLU A 84 12.96 -11.02 12.16
C GLU A 84 12.46 -9.60 11.86
N ALA A 85 11.14 -9.42 11.74
CA ALA A 85 10.53 -8.13 11.42
C ALA A 85 10.82 -7.07 12.50
N ILE A 86 10.95 -7.45 13.78
CA ILE A 86 11.25 -6.51 14.87
C ILE A 86 12.61 -5.85 14.66
N GLY A 87 13.66 -6.64 14.45
CA GLY A 87 15.01 -6.12 14.23
C GLY A 87 15.12 -5.35 12.91
N TYR A 88 14.50 -5.88 11.85
CA TYR A 88 14.48 -5.26 10.53
C TYR A 88 13.83 -3.87 10.54
N THR A 89 12.64 -3.75 11.13
CA THR A 89 11.89 -2.49 11.17
C THR A 89 12.62 -1.43 11.99
N ALA A 90 13.21 -1.80 13.13
CA ALA A 90 13.98 -0.90 13.98
C ALA A 90 15.22 -0.34 13.27
N LYS A 91 15.96 -1.18 12.55
CA LYS A 91 17.10 -0.74 11.75
C LYS A 91 16.65 0.16 10.59
N MET A 92 15.64 -0.26 9.85
CA MET A 92 15.15 0.50 8.69
C MET A 92 14.72 1.91 9.09
N ILE A 93 13.95 2.08 10.17
CA ILE A 93 13.51 3.41 10.59
C ILE A 93 14.68 4.28 11.04
N ALA A 94 15.69 3.71 11.70
CA ALA A 94 16.90 4.45 12.08
C ALA A 94 17.66 4.96 10.84
N ASP A 95 17.87 4.08 9.85
CA ASP A 95 18.58 4.40 8.60
C ASP A 95 17.82 5.48 7.80
N ILE A 96 16.49 5.34 7.65
CA ILE A 96 15.66 6.32 6.94
C ILE A 96 15.68 7.67 7.65
N ARG A 97 15.54 7.70 8.98
CA ARG A 97 15.57 8.97 9.73
C ARG A 97 16.94 9.65 9.69
N ALA A 98 18.02 8.89 9.63
CA ALA A 98 19.37 9.43 9.49
C ALA A 98 19.68 9.94 8.07
N SER A 99 18.93 9.52 7.05
CA SER A 99 19.12 9.96 5.67
C SER A 99 18.77 11.44 5.44
N ASP A 100 19.33 12.03 4.38
CA ASP A 100 19.04 13.42 3.98
C ASP A 100 17.53 13.70 3.83
N GLU A 101 16.78 12.76 3.24
CA GLU A 101 15.33 12.91 3.05
C GLU A 101 14.58 12.83 4.39
N GLY A 102 15.04 11.97 5.30
CA GLY A 102 14.50 11.89 6.66
C GLY A 102 14.76 13.16 7.46
N GLN A 103 15.97 13.70 7.38
CA GLN A 103 16.35 14.95 8.04
C GLN A 103 15.53 16.14 7.52
N GLU A 104 15.41 16.28 6.19
CA GLU A 104 14.59 17.31 5.57
C GLU A 104 13.11 17.22 5.99
N GLY A 105 12.54 16.01 6.02
CA GLY A 105 11.15 15.82 6.45
C GLY A 105 10.90 16.23 7.90
N MET A 106 11.83 15.86 8.79
CA MET A 106 11.75 16.27 10.19
C MET A 106 11.92 17.77 10.37
N ALA A 107 12.91 18.38 9.69
CA ALA A 107 13.13 19.82 9.73
C ALA A 107 11.91 20.59 9.21
N ALA A 108 11.38 20.22 8.04
CA ALA A 108 10.20 20.85 7.46
C ALA A 108 8.98 20.80 8.39
N PHE A 109 8.76 19.66 9.05
CA PHE A 109 7.71 19.50 10.05
C PHE A 109 7.89 20.44 11.25
N LEU A 110 9.09 20.48 11.83
CA LEU A 110 9.41 21.34 12.99
C LEU A 110 9.33 22.83 12.64
N GLU A 111 9.79 23.20 11.46
CA GLU A 111 9.78 24.57 10.93
C GLU A 111 8.42 24.99 10.35
N LYS A 112 7.42 24.10 10.34
CA LYS A 112 6.07 24.34 9.77
C LYS A 112 6.11 24.82 8.33
N ARG A 113 7.04 24.30 7.54
CA ARG A 113 7.15 24.55 6.10
C ARG A 113 6.88 23.29 5.31
N LYS A 114 6.69 23.44 3.99
CA LYS A 114 6.67 22.30 3.08
C LYS A 114 8.09 21.73 2.94
N PRO A 115 8.23 20.39 2.88
CA PRO A 115 9.50 19.77 2.56
C PRO A 115 9.82 19.92 1.07
N ASN A 116 11.10 19.84 0.71
CA ASN A 116 11.60 20.14 -0.64
C ASN A 116 11.00 19.29 -1.78
N TRP A 117 10.45 18.11 -1.48
CA TRP A 117 9.79 17.25 -2.48
C TRP A 117 8.35 17.66 -2.80
N VAL A 118 7.70 18.44 -1.93
CA VAL A 118 6.37 18.99 -2.21
C VAL A 118 6.53 20.26 -3.04
N LYS A 119 6.31 20.13 -4.34
CA LYS A 119 6.29 21.25 -5.30
C LYS A 119 4.94 21.95 -5.28
#